data_AF-A0A564G7H8-F1
#
_entry.id   AF-A0A564G7H8-F1
#
_cell.length_a   1.000
_cell.length_b   1.000
_cell.length_c   1.000
_cell.angle_alpha   90.00
_cell.angle_beta   90.00
_cell.angle_gamma   90.00
#
_symmetry.space_group_name_H-M   'P 1'
#
loop_
_entity.id
_entity.type
_entity.pdbx_description
1 polymer ?
#
loop_
_entity_poly.entity_id
_entity_poly.type
_entity_poly.pdbx_seq_one_letter_code
_entity_poly.pdbx_strand_id
1 'polypeptide(L)'
;MITVTETSKRELTTPEEILAFLSERYAAQDPDRFAPGTRVRIKSRTGLGPEYGIGDVGVVLFDGAATAAWADVLVLNTVGLLVVMQMPRDSLEPAEAAGE
;
A
#
# COMPACT_ATOMS: atom_id res chain seq x y z
N MET A 1 -3.76 28.17 -24.20
CA MET A 1 -3.30 26.88 -23.67
C MET A 1 -4.47 26.26 -22.93
N ILE A 2 -4.89 25.05 -23.31
CA ILE A 2 -6.09 24.40 -22.77
C ILE A 2 -5.72 22.98 -22.39
N THR A 3 -6.08 22.59 -21.18
CA THR A 3 -5.92 21.24 -20.67
C THR A 3 -7.13 20.42 -21.09
N VAL A 4 -6.90 19.29 -21.76
CA VAL A 4 -7.96 18.34 -22.12
C VAL A 4 -7.83 17.14 -21.18
N THR A 5 -8.94 16.77 -20.54
CA THR A 5 -9.04 15.53 -19.77
C THR A 5 -9.79 14.51 -20.62
N GLU A 6 -9.05 13.60 -21.25
CA GLU A 6 -9.63 12.48 -22.01
C GLU A 6 -9.87 11.31 -21.06
N THR A 7 -11.13 10.88 -20.95
CA THR A 7 -11.51 9.65 -20.26
C THR A 7 -11.84 8.61 -21.31
N SER A 8 -10.96 7.63 -21.54
CA SER A 8 -11.25 6.52 -22.44
C SER A 8 -11.92 5.38 -21.67
N LYS A 9 -12.86 4.70 -22.34
CA LYS A 9 -13.45 3.45 -21.87
C LYS A 9 -12.99 2.34 -22.81
N ARG A 10 -12.53 1.23 -22.23
CA ARG A 10 -12.14 0.02 -22.94
C ARG A 10 -12.92 -1.15 -22.33
N GLU A 11 -13.62 -1.90 -23.16
CA GLU A 11 -14.22 -3.17 -22.74
C GLU A 11 -13.15 -4.27 -22.83
N LEU A 12 -13.11 -5.13 -21.82
CA LEU A 12 -12.24 -6.32 -21.76
C LEU A 12 -13.20 -7.52 -21.73
N THR A 13 -13.20 -8.30 -22.79
CA THR A 13 -14.23 -9.32 -23.06
C THR A 13 -13.71 -10.74 -22.88
N THR A 14 -12.39 -10.93 -22.83
CA THR A 14 -11.77 -12.24 -22.55
C THR A 14 -10.84 -12.21 -21.33
N PRO A 15 -10.62 -13.37 -20.67
CA PRO A 15 -9.62 -13.48 -19.60
C PRO A 15 -8.22 -13.02 -20.01
N GLU A 16 -7.81 -13.27 -21.25
CA GLU A 16 -6.51 -12.87 -21.79
C GLU A 16 -6.38 -11.36 -21.93
N GLU A 17 -7.44 -10.68 -22.40
CA GLU A 17 -7.49 -9.22 -22.47
C GLU A 17 -7.38 -8.58 -21.08
N ILE A 18 -8.02 -9.20 -20.08
CA ILE A 18 -7.92 -8.79 -18.67
C ILE A 18 -6.49 -8.96 -18.17
N LEU A 19 -5.87 -10.11 -18.39
CA LEU A 19 -4.51 -10.38 -17.95
C LEU A 19 -3.48 -9.44 -18.60
N ALA A 20 -3.61 -9.17 -19.90
CA ALA A 20 -2.76 -8.23 -20.61
C ALA A 20 -2.88 -6.82 -20.04
N PHE A 21 -4.12 -6.34 -19.83
CA PHE A 21 -4.38 -5.04 -19.21
C PHE A 21 -3.77 -4.93 -17.81
N LEU A 22 -3.96 -5.94 -16.96
CA LEU A 22 -3.38 -5.96 -15.61
C LEU A 22 -1.84 -5.94 -15.64
N SER A 23 -1.24 -6.68 -16.56
CA SER A 23 0.22 -6.78 -16.71
C SER A 23 0.83 -5.46 -17.19
N GLU A 24 0.22 -4.80 -18.18
CA GLU A 24 0.62 -3.47 -18.65
C GLU A 24 0.54 -2.44 -17.52
N ARG A 25 -0.55 -2.46 -16.74
CA ARG A 25 -0.74 -1.55 -15.61
C ARG A 25 0.22 -1.82 -14.46
N TYR A 26 0.60 -3.07 -14.24
CA TYR A 26 1.62 -3.43 -13.26
C TYR A 26 3.01 -2.97 -13.71
N ALA A 27 3.38 -3.21 -14.97
CA ALA A 27 4.68 -2.80 -15.52
C ALA A 27 4.85 -1.27 -15.59
N ALA A 28 3.75 -0.53 -15.71
CA ALA A 28 3.75 0.93 -15.68
C ALA A 28 3.88 1.54 -14.27
N GLN A 29 3.99 0.72 -13.20
CA GLN A 29 4.14 1.22 -11.84
C GLN A 29 5.60 1.49 -11.51
N ASP A 30 5.85 2.70 -11.00
CA ASP A 30 7.12 3.10 -10.39
C ASP A 30 7.20 2.52 -8.96
N PRO A 31 8.27 1.82 -8.55
CA PRO A 31 8.43 1.37 -7.16
C PRO A 31 8.48 2.56 -6.21
N ASP A 32 7.43 2.67 -5.40
CA ASP A 32 7.09 3.88 -4.64
C ASP A 32 7.70 3.88 -3.22
N ARG A 33 7.52 5.00 -2.52
CA ARG A 33 7.94 5.37 -1.16
C ARG A 33 7.81 4.29 -0.06
N PHE A 34 7.03 3.24 -0.29
CA PHE A 34 6.75 2.18 0.66
C PHE A 34 7.12 0.78 0.15
N ALA A 35 8.22 0.61 -0.59
CA ALA A 35 8.71 -0.71 -1.02
C ALA A 35 8.68 -1.78 0.10
N PRO A 36 8.45 -3.07 -0.22
CA PRO A 36 8.51 -4.15 0.77
C PRO A 36 9.79 -4.10 1.61
N GLY A 37 9.65 -4.25 2.93
CA GLY A 37 10.71 -4.07 3.92
C GLY A 37 10.83 -2.64 4.47
N THR A 38 10.14 -1.65 3.89
CA THR A 38 10.08 -0.29 4.44
C THR A 38 9.47 -0.32 5.83
N ARG A 39 10.19 0.26 6.79
CA ARG A 39 9.69 0.49 8.15
C ARG A 39 8.78 1.71 8.13
N VAL A 40 7.61 1.58 8.73
CA VAL A 40 6.61 2.65 8.76
C VAL A 40 6.15 2.95 10.17
N ARG A 41 5.79 4.21 10.40
CA ARG A 41 5.02 4.66 11.55
C ARG A 41 3.57 4.84 11.14
N ILE A 42 2.66 4.40 12.01
CA ILE A 42 1.22 4.58 11.90
C ILE A 42 0.89 5.96 12.48
N LYS A 43 0.66 6.95 11.63
CA LYS A 43 0.29 8.31 12.07
C LYS A 43 -1.22 8.48 12.27
N SER A 44 -2.02 7.52 11.79
CA SER A 44 -3.47 7.48 11.99
C SER A 44 -3.94 6.05 12.22
N ARG A 45 -4.79 5.85 13.24
CA ARG A 45 -5.37 4.54 13.59
C ARG A 45 -6.78 4.33 13.02
N THR A 46 -7.18 5.12 12.03
CA THR A 46 -8.50 4.98 11.39
C THR A 46 -8.67 3.57 10.82
N GLY A 47 -9.70 2.87 11.31
CA GLY A 47 -9.98 1.49 10.88
C GLY A 47 -9.11 0.41 11.55
N LEU A 48 -8.21 0.79 12.47
CA LEU A 48 -7.34 -0.13 13.20
C LEU A 48 -7.88 -0.37 14.61
N GLY A 49 -8.16 -1.63 14.95
CA GLY A 49 -8.52 -2.02 16.32
C GLY A 49 -7.42 -1.66 17.33
N PRO A 50 -7.78 -1.31 18.59
CA PRO A 50 -6.80 -0.96 19.62
C PRO A 50 -5.84 -2.12 19.94
N GLU A 51 -6.20 -3.35 19.60
CA GLU A 51 -5.42 -4.54 19.82
C GLU A 51 -4.28 -4.76 18.81
N TYR A 52 -4.23 -4.01 17.70
CA TYR A 52 -3.26 -4.17 16.61
C TYR A 52 -2.31 -2.96 16.48
N GLY A 53 -1.19 -3.10 15.79
CA GLY A 53 -0.28 -1.97 15.53
C GLY A 53 0.32 -1.40 16.82
N ILE A 54 0.75 -2.27 17.73
CA ILE A 54 1.36 -1.86 19.01
C ILE A 54 2.65 -1.08 18.74
N GLY A 55 2.79 0.05 19.45
CA GLY A 55 3.89 0.98 19.25
C GLY A 55 3.74 1.86 18.00
N ASP A 56 2.59 1.79 17.32
CA ASP A 56 2.30 2.56 16.10
C ASP A 56 3.38 2.37 15.02
N VAL A 57 3.89 1.15 14.88
CA VAL A 57 4.94 0.79 13.92
C VAL A 57 4.58 -0.48 13.15
N GLY A 58 5.17 -0.61 11.98
CA GLY A 58 5.07 -1.83 11.18
C GLY A 58 6.12 -1.88 10.08
N VAL A 59 6.07 -2.98 9.32
CA VAL A 59 6.92 -3.20 8.15
C VAL A 59 6.02 -3.48 6.95
N VAL A 60 6.21 -2.75 5.87
CA VAL A 60 5.46 -2.98 4.63
C VAL A 60 5.87 -4.33 4.05
N LEU A 61 4.91 -5.22 3.84
CA LEU A 61 5.13 -6.51 3.19
C LEU A 61 4.81 -6.46 1.71
N PHE A 62 3.76 -5.73 1.37
CA PHE A 62 3.35 -5.49 0.01
C PHE A 62 2.83 -4.06 -0.07
N ASP A 63 3.45 -3.30 -0.96
CA ASP A 63 2.90 -2.04 -1.39
C ASP A 63 2.21 -2.34 -2.70
N GLY A 64 0.92 -2.01 -2.80
CA GLY A 64 0.29 -2.03 -4.10
C GLY A 64 1.00 -1.07 -5.05
N ALA A 65 0.51 -1.00 -6.28
CA ALA A 65 0.83 0.07 -7.22
C ALA A 65 1.07 1.42 -6.54
N ALA A 66 1.90 2.30 -7.09
CA ALA A 66 1.99 3.69 -6.63
C ALA A 66 0.61 4.40 -6.54
N THR A 67 -0.38 3.90 -7.28
CA THR A 67 -1.79 4.34 -7.28
C THR A 67 -2.71 3.59 -6.31
N ALA A 68 -2.23 2.56 -5.62
CA ALA A 68 -3.00 1.83 -4.62
C ALA A 68 -3.21 2.72 -3.40
N ALA A 69 -4.45 2.76 -2.89
CA ALA A 69 -4.77 3.53 -1.69
C ALA A 69 -4.29 2.84 -0.40
N TRP A 70 -3.79 1.61 -0.49
CA TRP A 70 -3.53 0.71 0.64
C TRP A 70 -2.17 0.04 0.51
N ALA A 71 -1.58 -0.30 1.66
CA ALA A 71 -0.39 -1.14 1.78
C ALA A 71 -0.66 -2.25 2.80
N ASP A 72 -0.10 -3.43 2.58
CA ASP A 72 -0.13 -4.52 3.56
C ASP A 72 1.06 -4.38 4.50
N VAL A 73 0.77 -4.19 5.78
CA VAL A 73 1.76 -3.90 6.83
C VAL A 73 1.74 -5.02 7.86
N LEU A 74 2.92 -5.57 8.13
CA LEU A 74 3.15 -6.48 9.25
C LEU A 74 3.24 -5.67 10.55
N VAL A 75 2.40 -6.01 11.52
CA VAL A 75 2.33 -5.37 12.83
C VAL A 75 2.29 -6.40 13.95
N LEU A 76 2.52 -5.96 15.19
CA LEU A 76 2.28 -6.74 16.40
C LEU A 76 0.91 -6.41 17.01
N ASN A 77 0.26 -7.42 17.58
CA ASN A 77 -0.92 -7.23 18.43
C ASN A 77 -0.55 -7.23 19.94
N THR A 78 -1.53 -6.95 20.80
CA THR A 78 -1.36 -6.86 22.26
C THR A 78 -0.87 -8.14 22.94
N VAL A 79 -1.04 -9.31 22.30
CA VAL A 79 -0.57 -10.60 22.81
C VAL A 79 0.79 -11.01 22.23
N GLY A 80 1.43 -10.13 21.46
CA GLY A 80 2.76 -10.35 20.89
C GLY A 80 2.79 -11.22 19.63
N LEU A 81 1.65 -11.41 18.96
CA LEU A 81 1.57 -12.13 17.69
C LEU A 81 1.70 -11.19 16.50
N LEU A 82 2.31 -11.69 15.44
CA LEU A 82 2.44 -11.01 14.16
C LEU A 82 1.12 -11.09 13.38
N VAL A 83 0.68 -9.96 12.84
CA VAL A 83 -0.57 -9.83 12.07
C VAL A 83 -0.31 -8.99 10.83
N VAL A 84 -0.85 -9.40 9.69
CA VAL A 84 -0.81 -8.61 8.45
C VAL A 84 -2.09 -7.80 8.36
N MET A 85 -1.94 -6.48 8.23
CA MET A 85 -3.04 -5.53 8.15
C MET A 85 -2.96 -4.73 6.87
N GLN A 86 -4.08 -4.64 6.15
CA GLN A 86 -4.20 -3.69 5.04
C GLN A 86 -4.50 -2.30 5.61
N MET A 87 -3.61 -1.35 5.36
CA MET A 87 -3.69 0.01 5.91
C MET A 87 -3.69 1.06 4.80
N PRO A 88 -4.48 2.15 4.92
CA PRO A 88 -4.41 3.25 3.98
C PRO A 88 -3.01 3.89 3.99
N ARG A 89 -2.43 4.17 2.81
CA ARG A 89 -1.09 4.79 2.71
C ARG A 89 -1.03 6.16 3.39
N ASP A 90 -2.15 6.89 3.38
CA ASP A 90 -2.30 8.17 4.10
C ASP A 90 -2.26 8.03 5.62
N SER A 91 -2.38 6.81 6.16
CA SER A 91 -2.21 6.52 7.59
C SER A 91 -0.78 6.16 7.97
N LEU A 92 0.12 6.11 6.99
CA LEU A 92 1.52 5.71 7.16
C LEU A 92 2.48 6.86 6.86
N GLU A 93 3.66 6.77 7.44
CA GLU A 93 4.83 7.55 7.07
C GLU A 93 6.10 6.69 7.22
N PRO A 94 7.15 6.91 6.41
CA PRO A 94 8.42 6.23 6.62
C PRO A 94 8.95 6.50 8.02
N ALA A 95 9.32 5.43 8.74
CA ALA A 95 10.05 5.59 9.98
C ALA A 95 11.53 5.83 9.64
N GLU A 96 12.12 6.92 10.14
CA GLU A 96 13.57 7.08 10.10
C GLU A 96 14.22 5.86 10.75
N ALA A 97 15.31 5.37 10.16
CA ALA A 97 16.13 4.36 10.81
C ALA A 97 16.53 4.92 12.17
N ALA A 98 16.06 4.32 13.26
CA ALA A 98 16.59 4.61 14.58
C ALA A 98 18.11 4.34 14.49
N GLY A 99 18.88 5.42 14.56
CA GLY A 99 20.34 5.37 14.56
C GLY A 99 20.79 4.39 15.64
N GLU A 100 21.70 3.52 15.23
CA GLU A 100 22.41 2.55 16.08
C GLU A 100 23.32 3.27 17.08
#